data_AF-A0A520D6V7-F1
#
_entry.id   AF-A0A520D6V7-F1
#
_cell.length_a   1.000
_cell.length_b   1.000
_cell.length_c   1.000
_cell.angle_alpha   90.00
_cell.angle_beta   90.00
_cell.angle_gamma   90.00
#
_symmetry.space_group_name_H-M   'P 1'
#
loop_
_entity.id
_entity.type
_entity.pdbx_description
1 polymer ?
#
loop_
_entity_poly.entity_id
_entity_poly.type
_entity_poly.pdbx_seq_one_letter_code
_entity_poly.pdbx_strand_id
1 'polypeptide(L)'
;MKHPLPRRKASGVATVLALAAFWASSVSSQTLPAPVPAPPATASTAGSPAGTAGPVRAQQFTLANGMTLIVQPDRRAPTAINMVWVRVGSMDEVDGTSGVAHALEHMMFKGSKRLKPGEFSRQVAALGGQENAFTTRDYTGYYQQIPSARLEDVMKLEADRFANNRWPDDEFKREIEVIK
;
A
#
# COMPACT_ATOMS: atom_id res chain seq x y z
N MET A 1 -66.29 -28.28 -11.76
CA MET A 1 -64.99 -28.99 -11.75
C MET A 1 -63.93 -28.03 -11.21
N LYS A 2 -63.53 -28.24 -9.95
CA LYS A 2 -62.61 -27.36 -9.21
C LYS A 2 -61.22 -28.01 -9.24
N HIS A 3 -60.25 -27.37 -9.89
CA HIS A 3 -58.83 -27.67 -9.69
C HIS A 3 -58.06 -26.36 -9.54
N PRO A 4 -57.63 -25.99 -8.33
CA PRO A 4 -56.64 -24.95 -8.13
C PRO A 4 -55.24 -25.59 -8.02
N LEU A 5 -54.31 -25.11 -8.83
CA LEU A 5 -52.87 -25.42 -8.75
C LEU A 5 -52.28 -24.88 -7.43
N PRO A 6 -51.30 -25.57 -6.82
CA PRO A 6 -50.71 -25.12 -5.57
C PRO A 6 -49.75 -23.93 -5.78
N ARG A 7 -49.94 -22.88 -4.98
CA ARG A 7 -49.05 -21.73 -4.83
C ARG A 7 -47.74 -22.18 -4.18
N ARG A 8 -46.63 -22.06 -4.91
CA ARG A 8 -45.27 -22.23 -4.36
C ARG A 8 -44.92 -20.99 -3.51
N LYS A 9 -44.77 -21.17 -2.21
CA LYS A 9 -44.12 -20.21 -1.31
C LYS A 9 -42.60 -20.39 -1.45
N ALA A 10 -41.87 -19.31 -1.68
CA ALA A 10 -40.42 -19.27 -1.58
C ALA A 10 -40.02 -18.26 -0.50
N SER A 11 -39.95 -18.74 0.75
CA SER A 11 -38.99 -18.26 1.75
C SER A 11 -37.67 -18.96 1.39
N GLY A 12 -36.50 -18.32 1.31
CA GLY A 12 -35.92 -17.42 2.29
C GLY A 12 -34.77 -18.16 2.96
N VAL A 13 -33.59 -17.53 2.97
CA VAL A 13 -32.34 -17.93 3.64
C VAL A 13 -31.43 -18.90 2.87
N ALA A 14 -30.53 -18.31 2.06
CA ALA A 14 -29.28 -18.96 1.67
C ALA A 14 -28.19 -18.48 2.64
N THR A 15 -27.92 -19.27 3.67
CA THR A 15 -26.74 -19.13 4.51
C THR A 15 -25.56 -19.72 3.75
N VAL A 16 -24.65 -18.87 3.26
CA VAL A 16 -23.32 -19.33 2.79
C VAL A 16 -22.34 -19.01 3.92
N LEU A 17 -22.08 -20.02 4.76
CA LEU A 17 -20.90 -20.05 5.61
C LEU A 17 -19.68 -20.18 4.68
N ALA A 18 -18.87 -19.13 4.58
CA ALA A 18 -17.53 -19.23 4.01
C ALA A 18 -16.66 -20.03 4.99
N LEU A 19 -16.46 -21.30 4.66
CA LEU A 19 -15.59 -22.24 5.37
C LEU A 19 -14.14 -21.79 5.16
N ALA A 20 -13.47 -21.32 6.23
CA ALA A 20 -12.05 -21.05 6.22
C ALA A 20 -11.29 -22.37 5.99
N ALA A 21 -10.65 -22.50 4.83
CA ALA A 21 -9.77 -23.62 4.52
C ALA A 21 -8.45 -23.47 5.31
N PHE A 22 -8.41 -24.01 6.53
CA PHE A 22 -7.17 -24.27 7.24
C PHE A 22 -6.51 -25.52 6.63
N TRP A 23 -5.54 -25.32 5.76
CA TRP A 23 -4.62 -26.39 5.36
C TRP A 23 -3.65 -26.67 6.52
N ALA A 24 -3.99 -27.66 7.36
CA ALA A 24 -3.05 -28.22 8.33
C ALA A 24 -2.00 -29.04 7.57
N SER A 25 -0.84 -28.44 7.29
CA SER A 25 0.31 -29.18 6.78
C SER A 25 0.94 -29.96 7.92
N SER A 26 0.89 -31.29 7.85
CA SER A 26 1.62 -32.18 8.76
C SER A 26 3.13 -31.95 8.58
N VAL A 27 3.78 -31.42 9.62
CA VAL A 27 5.25 -31.39 9.68
C VAL A 27 5.73 -32.78 10.05
N SER A 28 6.21 -33.53 9.05
CA SER A 28 7.07 -34.68 9.29
C SER A 28 8.45 -34.18 9.72
N SER A 29 8.85 -34.49 10.95
CA SER A 29 10.22 -34.27 11.41
C SER A 29 11.18 -35.14 10.61
N GLN A 30 11.82 -34.55 9.59
CA GLN A 30 12.95 -35.18 8.91
C GLN A 30 14.23 -34.85 9.68
N THR A 31 14.88 -35.89 10.22
CA THR A 31 16.20 -35.81 10.84
C THR A 31 17.22 -35.42 9.77
N LEU A 32 17.85 -34.27 9.91
CA LEU A 32 18.94 -33.84 9.02
C LEU A 32 20.20 -34.71 9.28
N PRO A 33 20.90 -35.19 8.23
CA PRO A 33 22.22 -35.81 8.40
C PRO A 33 23.26 -34.76 8.80
N ALA A 34 24.27 -35.19 9.56
CA ALA A 34 25.35 -34.35 10.06
C ALA A 34 26.14 -33.66 8.92
N PRO A 35 26.64 -32.42 9.13
CA PRO A 35 27.37 -31.69 8.10
C PRO A 35 28.77 -32.29 7.86
N VAL A 36 29.09 -32.54 6.60
CA VAL A 36 30.45 -32.87 6.14
C VAL A 36 31.30 -31.58 6.16
N PRO A 37 32.55 -31.59 6.68
CA PRO A 37 33.38 -30.40 6.69
C PRO A 37 33.82 -30.01 5.26
N ALA A 38 33.46 -28.80 4.84
CA ALA A 38 33.93 -28.19 3.59
C ALA A 38 35.40 -27.73 3.70
N PRO A 39 36.19 -27.78 2.60
CA PRO A 39 37.55 -27.28 2.59
C PRO A 39 37.58 -25.73 2.74
N PRO A 40 38.67 -25.16 3.29
CA PRO A 40 38.76 -23.72 3.53
C PRO A 40 38.82 -22.95 2.20
N ALA A 41 37.76 -22.19 1.91
CA ALA A 41 37.77 -21.19 0.87
C ALA A 41 38.60 -19.97 1.35
N THR A 42 39.66 -19.66 0.62
CA THR A 42 40.45 -18.44 0.78
C THR A 42 39.59 -17.23 0.38
N ALA A 43 39.02 -16.56 1.38
CA ALA A 43 38.32 -15.30 1.18
C ALA A 43 39.32 -14.19 0.80
N SER A 44 39.22 -13.70 -0.43
CA SER A 44 39.89 -12.48 -0.88
C SER A 44 39.12 -11.28 -0.31
N THR A 45 39.71 -10.60 0.67
CA THR A 45 39.16 -9.40 1.29
C THR A 45 39.34 -8.20 0.36
N ALA A 46 38.41 -7.99 -0.58
CA ALA A 46 38.26 -6.70 -1.23
C ALA A 46 37.52 -5.75 -0.27
N GLY A 47 38.29 -4.99 0.51
CA GLY A 47 37.77 -3.94 1.38
C GLY A 47 37.10 -2.84 0.55
N SER A 48 35.77 -2.76 0.60
CA SER A 48 35.06 -1.52 0.24
C SER A 48 35.34 -0.49 1.34
N PRO A 49 35.71 0.76 1.01
CA PRO A 49 35.76 1.80 2.02
C PRO A 49 34.31 2.08 2.46
N ALA A 50 33.93 1.56 3.63
CA ALA A 50 32.77 2.03 4.34
C ALA A 50 33.03 3.49 4.72
N GLY A 51 32.59 4.41 3.88
CA GLY A 51 32.57 5.83 4.23
C GLY A 51 31.75 5.99 5.49
N THR A 52 32.39 6.47 6.56
CA THR A 52 31.73 6.85 7.81
C THR A 52 30.75 7.99 7.51
N ALA A 53 29.51 7.64 7.17
CA ALA A 53 28.44 8.61 7.05
C ALA A 53 28.24 9.24 8.43
N GLY A 54 28.53 10.54 8.54
CA GLY A 54 28.22 11.32 9.74
C GLY A 54 26.73 11.25 10.07
N PRO A 55 26.32 11.71 11.27
CA PRO A 55 24.94 11.61 11.73
C PRO A 55 23.98 12.20 10.69
N VAL A 56 23.09 11.35 10.18
CA VAL A 56 22.06 11.74 9.22
C VAL A 56 21.12 12.72 9.92
N ARG A 57 21.12 13.98 9.48
CA ARG A 57 20.33 15.04 10.10
C ARG A 57 19.14 15.40 9.21
N ALA A 58 17.93 15.24 9.74
CA ALA A 58 16.72 15.71 9.09
C ALA A 58 16.66 17.25 9.09
N GLN A 59 16.18 17.81 7.99
CA GLN A 59 15.93 19.24 7.79
C GLN A 59 14.44 19.43 7.56
N GLN A 60 13.85 20.47 8.16
CA GLN A 60 12.43 20.78 8.03
C GLN A 60 12.25 22.12 7.33
N PHE A 61 11.31 22.16 6.39
CA PHE A 61 10.93 23.34 5.62
C PHE A 61 9.41 23.51 5.69
N THR A 62 8.94 24.75 5.51
CA THR A 62 7.52 25.05 5.33
C THR A 62 7.35 25.61 3.93
N LEU A 63 6.50 24.98 3.11
CA LEU A 63 6.20 25.43 1.77
C LEU A 63 5.22 26.61 1.81
N ALA A 64 5.12 27.36 0.70
CA ALA A 64 4.24 28.53 0.60
C ALA A 64 2.75 28.22 0.82
N ASN A 65 2.33 26.97 0.58
CA ASN A 65 0.97 26.49 0.84
C ASN A 65 0.75 26.00 2.29
N GLY A 66 1.74 26.17 3.18
CA GLY A 66 1.67 25.75 4.59
C GLY A 66 2.05 24.29 4.84
N MET A 67 2.39 23.51 3.80
CA MET A 67 2.80 22.12 3.97
C MET A 67 4.20 22.00 4.57
N THR A 68 4.35 21.14 5.58
CA THR A 68 5.64 20.80 6.17
C THR A 68 6.38 19.78 5.27
N LEU A 69 7.61 20.10 4.87
CA LEU A 69 8.49 19.21 4.14
C LEU A 69 9.67 18.83 5.04
N ILE A 70 9.88 17.52 5.25
CA ILE A 70 11.02 17.00 5.98
C ILE A 70 11.92 16.26 4.99
N VAL A 71 13.19 16.66 4.93
CA VAL A 71 14.20 16.05 4.06
C VAL A 71 15.31 15.47 4.91
N GLN A 72 15.61 14.20 4.72
CA GLN A 72 16.69 13.52 5.41
C GLN A 72 17.65 12.90 4.37
N PRO A 73 18.72 13.61 3.98
CA PRO A 73 19.67 13.10 3.01
C PRO A 73 20.50 11.94 3.58
N ASP A 74 20.35 10.76 2.98
CA ASP A 74 21.22 9.61 3.22
C ASP A 74 21.80 9.14 1.88
N ARG A 75 23.12 9.19 1.74
CA ARG A 75 23.84 8.88 0.49
C ARG A 75 24.46 7.48 0.50
N ARG A 76 24.13 6.64 1.48
CA ARG A 76 24.68 5.28 1.59
C ARG A 76 24.15 4.32 0.52
N ALA A 77 22.97 4.59 -0.03
CA ALA A 77 22.36 3.79 -1.09
C ALA A 77 21.72 4.70 -2.16
N PRO A 78 21.71 4.30 -3.44
CA PRO A 78 21.10 5.05 -4.54
C PRO A 78 19.57 4.87 -4.59
N THR A 79 18.91 4.96 -3.43
CA THR A 79 17.45 4.81 -3.26
C THR A 79 16.90 6.02 -2.52
N ALA A 80 15.64 6.35 -2.77
CA ALA A 80 14.91 7.37 -2.04
C ALA A 80 13.54 6.84 -1.64
N ILE A 81 13.06 7.31 -0.50
CA ILE A 81 11.69 7.09 -0.05
C ILE A 81 10.97 8.43 -0.08
N ASN A 82 9.92 8.53 -0.89
CA ASN A 82 8.98 9.65 -0.89
C ASN A 82 7.80 9.27 0.00
N MET A 83 7.37 10.16 0.91
CA MET A 83 6.23 9.92 1.77
C MET A 83 5.32 11.14 1.85
N VAL A 84 4.01 10.92 1.76
CA VAL A 84 2.99 11.93 2.03
C VAL A 84 2.17 11.47 3.23
N TRP A 85 2.09 12.33 4.25
CA TRP A 85 1.39 12.06 5.48
C TRP A 85 0.15 12.95 5.55
N VAL A 86 -1.01 12.34 5.67
CA VAL A 86 -2.29 13.03 5.82
C VAL A 86 -2.76 12.82 7.24
N ARG A 87 -3.05 13.90 7.97
CA ARG A 87 -3.58 13.85 9.35
C ARG A 87 -5.08 13.54 9.33
N VAL A 88 -5.37 12.34 8.85
CA VAL A 88 -6.69 11.69 8.85
C VAL A 88 -6.45 10.22 9.14
N GLY A 89 -7.06 9.69 10.20
CA GLY A 89 -7.06 8.28 10.52
C GLY A 89 -8.45 7.78 10.92
N SER A 90 -8.55 6.54 11.39
CA SER A 90 -9.85 5.95 11.75
C SER A 90 -10.56 6.63 12.93
N MET A 91 -9.86 7.43 13.74
CA MET A 91 -10.48 8.23 14.82
C MET A 91 -11.24 9.46 14.30
N ASP A 92 -10.93 9.93 13.10
CA ASP A 92 -11.60 11.09 12.50
C ASP A 92 -12.94 10.71 11.86
N GLU A 93 -13.33 9.42 11.90
CA GLU A 93 -14.62 8.94 11.45
C GLU A 93 -15.68 9.21 12.52
N VAL A 94 -16.70 10.01 12.17
CA VAL A 94 -17.90 10.23 12.99
C VAL A 94 -18.89 9.08 12.81
N ASP A 95 -19.70 8.79 13.82
CA ASP A 95 -20.77 7.79 13.74
C ASP A 95 -21.63 8.01 12.49
N GLY A 96 -21.70 6.98 11.63
CA GLY A 96 -22.36 7.07 10.30
C GLY A 96 -21.43 7.35 9.12
N THR A 97 -20.13 7.56 9.35
CA THR A 97 -19.08 7.70 8.32
C THR A 97 -17.98 6.63 8.43
N SER A 98 -18.23 5.56 9.19
CA SER A 98 -17.28 4.45 9.32
C SER A 98 -16.90 3.89 7.95
N GLY A 99 -15.58 3.74 7.70
CA GLY A 99 -15.05 3.23 6.43
C GLY A 99 -14.72 4.31 5.38
N VAL A 100 -14.91 5.60 5.66
CA VAL A 100 -14.55 6.69 4.74
C VAL A 100 -13.04 6.82 4.57
N ALA A 101 -12.23 6.57 5.61
CA ALA A 101 -10.78 6.58 5.47
C ALA A 101 -10.29 5.45 4.53
N HIS A 102 -10.90 4.27 4.66
CA HIS A 102 -10.63 3.12 3.78
C HIS A 102 -11.12 3.37 2.35
N ALA A 103 -12.29 3.99 2.19
CA ALA A 103 -12.81 4.38 0.88
C ALA A 103 -11.88 5.40 0.21
N LEU A 104 -11.40 6.40 0.97
CA LEU A 104 -10.45 7.39 0.46
C LEU A 104 -9.17 6.72 -0.05
N GLU A 105 -8.64 5.75 0.69
CA GLU A 105 -7.46 4.96 0.27
C GLU A 105 -7.71 4.27 -1.07
N HIS A 106 -8.86 3.59 -1.25
CA HIS A 106 -9.20 2.93 -2.52
C HIS A 106 -9.41 3.93 -3.66
N MET A 107 -10.05 5.06 -3.38
CA MET A 107 -10.29 6.11 -4.37
C MET A 107 -8.99 6.78 -4.82
N MET A 108 -7.95 6.83 -3.98
CA MET A 108 -6.64 7.36 -4.35
C MET A 108 -5.97 6.59 -5.50
N PHE A 109 -6.38 5.34 -5.77
CA PHE A 109 -5.87 4.51 -6.87
C PHE A 109 -6.74 4.49 -8.13
N LYS A 110 -7.92 5.12 -8.11
CA LYS A 110 -8.84 5.20 -9.27
C LYS A 110 -8.39 6.23 -10.32
N GLY A 111 -7.26 6.89 -10.09
CA GLY A 111 -6.56 7.70 -11.08
C GLY A 111 -6.85 9.20 -10.98
N SER A 112 -6.41 9.93 -11.99
CA SER A 112 -6.50 11.38 -12.09
C SER A 112 -6.99 11.79 -13.48
N LYS A 113 -7.02 13.08 -13.78
CA LYS A 113 -7.19 13.56 -15.17
C LYS A 113 -6.18 12.96 -16.16
N ARG A 114 -4.99 12.60 -15.67
CA ARG A 114 -3.84 12.16 -16.49
C ARG A 114 -3.56 10.67 -16.36
N LEU A 115 -4.00 10.04 -15.27
CA LEU A 115 -3.74 8.63 -14.95
C LEU A 115 -5.06 7.85 -14.91
N LYS A 116 -5.13 6.74 -15.63
CA LYS A 116 -6.23 5.76 -15.50
C LYS A 116 -6.08 4.97 -14.19
N PRO A 117 -7.14 4.29 -13.72
CA PRO A 117 -7.05 3.38 -12.58
C PRO A 117 -5.88 2.40 -12.72
N GLY A 118 -5.07 2.28 -11.66
CA GLY A 118 -3.87 1.43 -11.62
C GLY A 118 -2.68 1.89 -12.48
N GLU A 119 -2.77 3.00 -13.23
CA GLU A 119 -1.62 3.54 -13.96
C GLU A 119 -0.55 4.09 -13.05
N PHE A 120 -0.93 4.61 -11.87
CA PHE A 120 0.01 5.06 -10.87
C PHE A 120 0.99 3.93 -10.49
N SER A 121 0.45 2.79 -10.04
CA SER A 121 1.21 1.61 -9.64
C SER A 121 2.07 1.07 -10.79
N ARG A 122 1.52 1.04 -12.02
CA ARG A 122 2.27 0.62 -13.21
C ARG A 122 3.45 1.54 -13.51
N GLN A 123 3.27 2.86 -13.38
CA GLN A 123 4.34 3.82 -13.65
C GLN A 123 5.41 3.78 -12.56
N VAL A 124 5.04 3.67 -11.29
CA VAL A 124 6.02 3.48 -10.20
C VAL A 124 6.84 2.20 -10.42
N ALA A 125 6.19 1.09 -10.77
CA ALA A 125 6.87 -0.15 -11.09
C ALA A 125 7.80 -0.02 -12.31
N ALA A 126 7.37 0.68 -13.37
CA ALA A 126 8.18 0.95 -14.56
C ALA A 126 9.42 1.82 -14.26
N LEU A 127 9.37 2.64 -13.21
CA LEU A 127 10.51 3.41 -12.70
C LEU A 127 11.45 2.57 -11.81
N GLY A 128 11.16 1.29 -11.60
CA GLY A 128 11.90 0.39 -10.71
C GLY A 128 11.55 0.58 -9.23
N GLY A 129 10.40 1.19 -8.95
CA GLY A 129 9.93 1.48 -7.62
C GLY A 129 8.91 0.49 -7.08
N GLN A 130 8.66 0.57 -5.77
CA GLN A 130 7.52 -0.05 -5.11
C GLN A 130 6.75 1.03 -4.35
N GLU A 131 5.45 0.80 -4.17
CA GLU A 131 4.58 1.70 -3.41
C GLU A 131 3.74 0.95 -2.40
N ASN A 132 3.28 1.66 -1.38
CA ASN A 132 2.24 1.20 -0.49
C ASN A 132 1.58 2.37 0.24
N ALA A 133 0.50 2.07 0.96
CA ALA A 133 -0.14 2.98 1.90
C ALA A 133 -0.37 2.26 3.23
N PHE A 134 -0.56 3.02 4.28
CA PHE A 134 -1.01 2.49 5.55
C PHE A 134 -1.84 3.52 6.30
N THR A 135 -2.92 3.05 6.90
CA THR A 135 -3.86 3.85 7.66
C THR A 135 -3.75 3.47 9.14
N THR A 136 -3.58 4.47 9.99
CA THR A 136 -3.55 4.32 11.44
C THR A 136 -4.77 4.99 12.06
N ARG A 137 -4.84 4.99 13.39
CA ARG A 137 -5.89 5.69 14.11
C ARG A 137 -5.86 7.20 13.87
N ASP A 138 -4.67 7.80 13.74
CA ASP A 138 -4.49 9.26 13.79
C ASP A 138 -4.01 9.88 12.46
N TYR A 139 -3.56 9.04 11.52
CA TYR A 139 -3.04 9.50 10.23
C TYR A 139 -3.00 8.38 9.19
N THR A 140 -2.88 8.78 7.93
CA THR A 140 -2.68 7.92 6.77
C THR A 140 -1.38 8.31 6.08
N GLY A 141 -0.53 7.33 5.79
CA GLY A 141 0.75 7.51 5.11
C GLY A 141 0.76 6.82 3.75
N TYR A 142 1.14 7.55 2.71
CA TYR A 142 1.41 7.01 1.38
C TYR A 142 2.89 7.09 1.11
N TYR A 143 3.51 6.04 0.59
CA TYR A 143 4.94 6.06 0.31
C TYR A 143 5.33 5.29 -0.95
N GLN A 144 6.45 5.73 -1.54
CA GLN A 144 7.10 5.07 -2.65
C GLN A 144 8.59 4.92 -2.36
N GLN A 145 9.12 3.72 -2.52
CA GLN A 145 10.55 3.45 -2.49
C GLN A 145 11.05 3.29 -3.93
N ILE A 146 11.93 4.16 -4.37
CA ILE A 146 12.35 4.30 -5.78
C ILE A 146 13.86 4.52 -5.91
N PRO A 147 14.47 4.28 -7.09
CA PRO A 147 15.83 4.72 -7.36
C PRO A 147 15.95 6.24 -7.22
N SER A 148 16.97 6.75 -6.54
CA SER A 148 17.07 8.19 -6.20
C SER A 148 17.00 9.13 -7.42
N ALA A 149 17.47 8.67 -8.58
CA ALA A 149 17.39 9.39 -9.86
C ALA A 149 15.96 9.58 -10.39
N ARG A 150 14.97 8.85 -9.87
CA ARG A 150 13.55 8.90 -10.28
C ARG A 150 12.66 9.66 -9.29
N LEU A 151 13.25 10.28 -8.27
CA LEU A 151 12.49 10.96 -7.22
C LEU A 151 11.58 12.06 -7.78
N GLU A 152 12.09 12.87 -8.71
CA GLU A 152 11.30 13.94 -9.33
C GLU A 152 10.09 13.41 -10.10
N ASP A 153 10.25 12.30 -10.83
CA ASP A 153 9.17 11.68 -11.60
C ASP A 153 8.05 11.20 -10.66
N VAL A 154 8.42 10.54 -9.55
CA VAL A 154 7.45 10.04 -8.57
C VAL A 154 6.79 11.18 -7.81
N MET A 155 7.52 12.24 -7.45
CA MET A 155 6.92 13.42 -6.82
C MET A 155 5.89 14.09 -7.73
N LYS A 156 6.13 14.13 -9.05
CA LYS A 156 5.15 14.64 -10.03
C LYS A 156 3.90 13.76 -10.10
N LEU A 157 4.07 12.43 -10.09
CA LEU A 157 2.95 11.49 -10.06
C LEU A 157 2.13 11.66 -8.77
N GLU A 158 2.80 11.75 -7.63
CA GLU A 158 2.17 11.91 -6.33
C GLU A 158 1.40 13.23 -6.22
N ALA A 159 2.02 14.33 -6.68
CA ALA A 159 1.36 15.63 -6.73
C ALA A 159 0.09 15.62 -7.60
N ASP A 160 0.12 14.94 -8.75
CA ASP A 160 -1.06 14.82 -9.61
C ASP A 160 -2.14 13.95 -8.97
N ARG A 161 -1.75 12.85 -8.31
CA ARG A 161 -2.67 11.96 -7.57
C ARG A 161 -3.42 12.70 -6.47
N PHE A 162 -2.74 13.59 -5.75
CA PHE A 162 -3.35 14.37 -4.66
C PHE A 162 -4.13 15.60 -5.15
N ALA A 163 -3.65 16.29 -6.19
CA ALA A 163 -4.28 17.53 -6.65
C ALA A 163 -5.42 17.31 -7.66
N ASN A 164 -5.37 16.23 -8.45
CA ASN A 164 -6.25 16.02 -9.60
C ASN A 164 -6.97 14.66 -9.57
N ASN A 165 -7.09 14.04 -8.40
CA ASN A 165 -7.83 12.79 -8.25
C ASN A 165 -9.26 12.94 -8.78
N ARG A 166 -9.79 11.89 -9.41
CA ARG A 166 -11.16 11.87 -9.91
C ARG A 166 -11.93 10.75 -9.23
N TRP A 167 -13.09 11.10 -8.69
CA TRP A 167 -14.00 10.17 -8.03
C TRP A 167 -15.30 10.10 -8.83
N PRO A 168 -15.41 9.18 -9.81
CA PRO A 168 -16.68 8.92 -10.46
C PRO A 168 -17.71 8.40 -9.44
N ASP A 169 -18.93 8.94 -9.48
CA ASP A 169 -19.99 8.59 -8.52
C ASP A 169 -20.33 7.09 -8.51
N ASP A 170 -20.21 6.42 -9.65
CA ASP A 170 -20.46 4.99 -9.81
C ASP A 170 -19.37 4.13 -9.17
N GLU A 171 -18.09 4.50 -9.32
CA GLU A 171 -16.96 3.86 -8.63
C GLU A 171 -17.02 4.09 -7.13
N PHE A 172 -17.32 5.32 -6.70
CA PHE A 172 -17.44 5.66 -5.28
C PHE A 172 -18.56 4.85 -4.61
N LYS A 173 -19.73 4.72 -5.25
CA LYS A 173 -20.85 3.92 -4.72
C LYS A 173 -20.49 2.44 -4.62
N ARG A 174 -19.81 1.88 -5.63
CA ARG A 174 -19.35 0.48 -5.60
C ARG A 174 -18.37 0.25 -4.46
N GLU A 175 -17.41 1.15 -4.26
CA GLU A 175 -16.39 0.99 -3.23
C GLU A 175 -16.99 1.08 -1.82
N ILE A 176 -17.95 1.98 -1.60
CA ILE A 176 -18.71 2.07 -0.35
C ILE A 176 -19.54 0.80 -0.08
N GLU A 177 -20.03 0.10 -1.11
CA GLU A 177 -20.71 -1.19 -0.94
C GLU A 177 -19.76 -2.33 -0.58
N VAL A 178 -18.50 -2.30 -1.03
CA VAL A 178 -17.47 -3.29 -0.68
C VAL A 178 -17.00 -3.13 0.77
N ILE A 179 -17.11 -1.92 1.33
CA ILE A 179 -16.66 -1.58 2.69
C ILE A 179 -17.74 -1.85 3.77
N LYS A 180 -18.97 -2.21 3.37
CA LYS A 180 -20.09 -2.53 4.28
C LYS A 180 -20.06 -3.94 4.87
#